data_AF-A0A9W7J039-F1
#
_entry.id   AF-A0A9W7J039-F1
#
_cell.length_a   1.000
_cell.length_b   1.000
_cell.length_c   1.000
_cell.angle_alpha   90.00
_cell.angle_beta   90.00
_cell.angle_gamma   90.00
#
_symmetry.space_group_name_H-M   'P 1'
#
loop_
_entity.id
_entity.type
_entity.pdbx_description
1 polymer ?
#
loop_
_entity_poly.entity_id
_entity_poly.type
_entity_poly.pdbx_seq_one_letter_code
_entity_poly.pdbx_strand_id
1 'polypeptide(L)'
;MKMWILDTLAYLKEVKKTFLYQEEKCDMFIQVMEDFKAQRTDGIGAIARVKELFKGHDNLIHGFYTILEKGYVTTLLIEFQAFPNLLKSLMHRFAS
;
A
#
# COMPACT_ATOMS: atom_id res chain seq x y z
N MET A 1 15.10 8.50 -10.65
CA MET A 1 13.95 7.62 -10.29
C MET A 1 14.24 6.79 -9.02
N LYS A 2 14.58 7.43 -7.89
CA LYS A 2 14.92 6.73 -6.62
C LYS A 2 14.11 7.24 -5.41
N MET A 3 13.49 8.42 -5.51
CA MET A 3 12.74 9.06 -4.43
C MET A 3 11.44 8.33 -4.05
N TRP A 4 10.65 7.86 -5.02
CA TRP A 4 9.38 7.17 -4.73
C TRP A 4 9.54 5.83 -3.98
N ILE A 5 10.60 5.07 -4.28
CA ILE A 5 10.90 3.84 -3.54
C ILE A 5 11.23 4.17 -2.08
N LEU A 6 11.98 5.25 -1.84
CA LEU A 6 12.29 5.72 -0.49
C LEU A 6 11.03 6.18 0.25
N ASP A 7 10.15 6.94 -0.42
CA ASP A 7 8.86 7.39 0.15
C ASP A 7 7.97 6.21 0.53
N THR A 8 7.92 5.19 -0.33
CA THR A 8 7.12 3.97 -0.09
C THR A 8 7.68 3.18 1.08
N LEU A 9 9.01 3.03 1.18
CA LEU A 9 9.64 2.36 2.32
C LEU A 9 9.42 3.12 3.64
N ALA A 10 9.48 4.46 3.59
CA ALA A 10 9.22 5.30 4.77
C ALA A 10 7.78 5.14 5.25
N TYR A 11 6.80 5.16 4.33
CA TYR A 11 5.39 4.91 4.64
C TYR A 11 5.16 3.54 5.27
N LEU A 12 5.73 2.47 4.71
CA LEU A 12 5.50 1.14 5.26
C LEU A 12 6.17 0.96 6.64
N LYS A 13 7.27 1.68 6.91
CA LYS A 13 7.87 1.77 8.24
C LYS A 13 6.94 2.50 9.23
N GLU A 14 6.28 3.57 8.81
CA GLU A 14 5.25 4.27 9.61
C GLU A 14 4.06 3.37 9.94
N VAL A 15 3.55 2.60 8.97
CA VAL A 15 2.47 1.62 9.19
C VAL A 15 2.91 0.58 10.23
N LYS A 16 4.10 -0.02 10.05
CA LYS A 16 4.64 -1.02 11.00
C LYS A 16 4.86 -0.44 12.39
N LYS A 17 5.30 0.82 12.50
CA LYS A 17 5.48 1.50 13.79
C LYS A 17 4.15 1.78 14.48
N THR A 18 3.14 2.22 13.73
CA THR A 18 1.81 2.54 14.26
C THR A 18 1.10 1.29 14.78
N PHE A 19 1.25 0.16 14.09
CA PHE A 19 0.62 -1.11 14.46
C PHE A 19 1.57 -2.13 15.08
N LEU A 20 2.70 -1.67 15.65
CA LEU A 20 3.74 -2.54 16.19
C LEU A 20 3.23 -3.55 17.24
N TYR A 21 2.22 -3.15 18.01
CA TYR A 21 1.58 -3.98 19.04
C TYR A 21 0.20 -4.50 18.62
N GLN A 22 -0.16 -4.35 17.34
CA GLN A 22 -1.45 -4.76 16.76
C GLN A 22 -1.17 -5.59 15.51
N GLU A 23 -0.58 -6.78 15.70
CA GLU A 23 -0.22 -7.70 14.61
C GLU A 23 -1.41 -8.00 13.69
N GLU A 24 -2.61 -8.18 14.26
CA GLU A 24 -3.86 -8.35 13.51
C GLU A 24 -4.07 -7.25 12.46
N LYS A 25 -3.78 -5.99 12.78
CA LYS A 25 -3.95 -4.89 11.81
C LYS A 25 -2.90 -4.93 10.69
N CYS A 26 -1.70 -5.42 10.99
CA CYS A 26 -0.69 -5.64 9.95
C CYS A 26 -1.12 -6.78 9.01
N ASP A 27 -1.64 -7.87 9.58
CA ASP A 27 -2.15 -9.02 8.81
C ASP A 27 -3.35 -8.64 7.95
N MET A 28 -4.29 -7.86 8.51
CA MET A 28 -5.43 -7.33 7.75
C MET A 28 -4.98 -6.43 6.59
N PHE A 29 -3.95 -5.60 6.78
CA PHE A 29 -3.42 -4.77 5.70
C PHE A 29 -2.81 -5.63 4.58
N ILE A 30 -2.05 -6.66 4.94
CA ILE A 30 -1.48 -7.62 3.99
C ILE A 30 -2.62 -8.33 3.24
N GLN A 31 -3.64 -8.81 3.96
CA GLN A 31 -4.79 -9.50 3.36
C GLN A 31 -5.52 -8.62 2.35
N VAL A 32 -5.73 -7.32 2.63
CA VAL A 32 -6.35 -6.39 1.66
C VAL A 32 -5.52 -6.31 0.37
N MET A 33 -4.19 -6.27 0.49
CA MET A 33 -3.30 -6.21 -0.66
C MET A 33 -3.24 -7.55 -1.42
N GLU A 34 -3.36 -8.69 -0.73
CA GLU A 34 -3.45 -10.02 -1.35
C GLU A 34 -4.76 -10.21 -2.10
N ASP A 35 -5.88 -9.79 -1.50
CA ASP A 35 -7.20 -9.83 -2.14
C ASP A 35 -7.21 -8.99 -3.42
N PHE A 36 -6.56 -7.81 -3.39
CA PHE A 36 -6.42 -6.96 -4.57
C PHE A 36 -5.58 -7.63 -5.67
N LYS A 37 -4.44 -8.25 -5.32
CA LYS A 37 -3.62 -8.99 -6.30
C LYS A 37 -4.32 -10.20 -6.90
N ALA A 38 -5.09 -10.90 -6.08
CA ALA A 38 -5.88 -12.06 -6.49
C ALA A 38 -7.14 -11.66 -7.28
N GLN A 39 -7.36 -10.36 -7.54
CA GLN A 39 -8.57 -9.82 -8.18
C GLN A 39 -9.86 -10.19 -7.44
N ARG A 40 -9.77 -10.49 -6.13
CA ARG A 40 -10.92 -10.76 -5.26
C ARG A 40 -11.60 -9.47 -4.79
N THR A 41 -10.89 -8.34 -4.86
CA THR A 41 -11.42 -6.99 -4.71
C THR A 41 -10.86 -6.08 -5.80
N ASP A 42 -11.65 -5.11 -6.24
CA ASP A 42 -11.19 -4.05 -7.13
C ASP A 42 -10.49 -2.93 -6.35
N GLY A 43 -10.03 -1.89 -7.07
CA GLY A 43 -9.34 -0.76 -6.47
C GLY A 43 -10.20 0.05 -5.50
N ILE A 44 -11.50 0.18 -5.77
CA ILE A 44 -12.42 0.94 -4.91
C ILE A 44 -12.63 0.18 -3.59
N GLY A 45 -12.85 -1.12 -3.65
CA GLY A 45 -13.00 -1.99 -2.49
C GLY A 45 -11.72 -2.09 -1.65
N ALA A 46 -10.55 -2.15 -2.29
CA ALA A 46 -9.27 -2.13 -1.59
C ALA A 46 -9.05 -0.80 -0.84
N ILE A 47 -9.33 0.34 -1.49
CA ILE A 47 -9.23 1.66 -0.84
C ILE A 47 -10.19 1.76 0.35
N ALA A 48 -11.45 1.32 0.19
CA ALA A 48 -12.43 1.35 1.28
C ALA A 48 -11.97 0.56 2.51
N ARG A 49 -11.41 -0.65 2.30
CA ARG A 49 -10.90 -1.49 3.38
C ARG A 49 -9.66 -0.89 4.05
N VAL A 50 -8.75 -0.28 3.29
CA VAL A 50 -7.60 0.44 3.86
C VAL A 50 -8.05 1.64 4.71
N LYS A 51 -9.04 2.41 4.25
CA LYS A 51 -9.58 3.55 5.01
C LYS A 51 -10.18 3.11 6.34
N GLU A 52 -10.95 2.03 6.37
CA GLU A 52 -11.53 1.54 7.61
C GLU A 52 -10.46 0.96 8.54
N LEU A 53 -9.49 0.23 8.00
CA LEU A 53 -8.39 -0.35 8.78
C LEU A 53 -7.55 0.74 9.48
N PHE A 54 -7.33 1.87 8.80
CA PHE A 54 -6.53 2.99 9.31
C PHE A 54 -7.38 4.13 9.87
N LYS A 55 -8.64 3.87 10.21
CA LYS A 55 -9.52 4.87 10.83
C LYS A 55 -8.90 5.40 12.13
N GLY A 56 -8.87 6.74 12.26
CA GLY A 56 -8.18 7.42 13.35
C GLY A 56 -6.67 7.64 13.12
N HIS A 57 -6.13 7.20 11.98
CA HIS A 57 -4.73 7.39 11.57
C HIS A 57 -4.67 8.09 10.20
N ASP A 58 -5.13 9.35 10.15
CA ASP A 58 -5.25 10.13 8.91
C ASP A 58 -3.91 10.29 8.17
N ASN A 59 -2.78 10.29 8.89
CA ASN A 59 -1.45 10.30 8.31
C ASN A 59 -1.18 9.06 7.44
N LEU A 60 -1.66 7.88 7.86
CA LEU A 60 -1.50 6.64 7.10
C LEU A 60 -2.41 6.61 5.88
N ILE A 61 -3.65 7.09 6.01
CA ILE A 61 -4.57 7.20 4.88
C ILE A 61 -4.01 8.16 3.81
N HIS A 62 -3.50 9.31 4.23
CA HIS A 62 -2.91 10.29 3.31
C HIS A 62 -1.62 9.78 2.66
N GLY A 63 -0.76 9.10 3.44
CA GLY A 63 0.44 8.45 2.93
C GLY A 63 0.13 7.38 1.87
N PHE A 64 -0.94 6.62 2.07
CA PHE A 64 -1.43 5.65 1.10
C PHE A 64 -1.84 6.33 -0.21
N TYR A 65 -2.68 7.38 -0.15
CA TYR A 65 -3.08 8.14 -1.36
C TYR A 65 -1.89 8.75 -2.09
N THR A 66 -0.94 9.30 -1.36
CA THR A 66 0.30 9.85 -1.94
C THR A 66 1.08 8.80 -2.72
N ILE A 67 1.12 7.54 -2.23
CA ILE A 67 1.77 6.43 -2.93
C ILE A 67 0.97 6.01 -4.17
N LEU A 68 -0.37 5.96 -4.08
CA LEU A 68 -1.23 5.66 -5.22
C LEU A 68 -1.04 6.72 -6.31
N GLU A 69 -1.10 8.00 -5.97
CA GLU A 69 -0.93 9.12 -6.90
C GLU A 69 0.47 9.12 -7.53
N LYS A 70 1.54 9.03 -6.72
CA LYS A 70 2.91 8.97 -7.25
C LYS A 70 3.15 7.72 -8.11
N GLY A 71 2.58 6.58 -7.72
CA GLY A 71 2.66 5.34 -8.46
C GLY A 71 1.88 5.37 -9.76
N TYR A 72 0.69 5.98 -9.77
CA TYR A 72 -0.15 6.16 -10.95
C TYR A 72 0.46 7.18 -11.91
N VAL A 73 0.93 8.33 -11.42
CA VAL A 73 1.67 9.33 -12.22
C VAL A 73 2.94 8.72 -12.82
N THR A 74 3.68 7.91 -12.05
CA THR A 74 4.88 7.22 -12.57
C THR A 74 4.51 6.10 -13.57
N THR A 75 3.40 5.37 -13.37
CA THR A 75 2.91 4.33 -14.30
C THR A 75 2.24 4.90 -15.55
N LEU A 76 1.69 6.11 -15.49
CA LEU A 76 1.26 6.86 -16.67
C LEU A 76 2.45 7.41 -17.45
N LEU A 77 3.51 7.83 -16.75
CA LEU A 77 4.78 8.23 -17.36
C LEU A 77 5.60 7.03 -17.90
N ILE A 78 5.29 5.81 -17.45
CA ILE A 78 5.93 4.54 -17.84
C ILE A 78 4.80 3.56 -18.18
N GLU A 79 4.22 3.68 -19.38
CA GLU A 79 2.91 3.15 -19.74
C GLU A 79 2.47 1.78 -19.16
N PHE A 80 1.21 1.77 -18.70
CA PHE A 80 0.20 0.69 -18.68
C PHE A 80 0.46 -0.68 -18.01
N GLN A 81 1.60 -0.97 -17.39
CA GLN A 81 1.80 -2.30 -16.74
C GLN A 81 2.37 -2.34 -15.30
N ALA A 82 2.68 -1.20 -14.68
CA ALA A 82 3.57 -1.23 -13.51
C ALA A 82 2.91 -1.35 -12.12
N PHE A 83 1.65 -0.94 -11.96
CA PHE A 83 1.05 -0.86 -10.61
C PHE A 83 0.90 -2.23 -9.88
N PRO A 84 0.43 -3.31 -10.55
CA PRO A 84 0.29 -4.61 -9.91
C PRO A 84 1.65 -5.24 -9.55
N ASN A 85 2.68 -5.01 -10.38
CA ASN A 85 4.01 -5.61 -10.23
C ASN A 85 4.81 -4.94 -9.11
N LEU A 86 4.64 -3.63 -8.90
CA LEU A 86 5.26 -2.95 -7.77
C LEU A 86 4.67 -3.41 -6.44
N LEU A 87 3.34 -3.49 -6.34
CA LEU A 87 2.68 -4.06 -5.16
C LEU A 87 3.18 -5.50 -4.94
N LYS A 88 3.46 -6.26 -6.01
CA LYS A 88 4.10 -7.58 -5.94
C LYS A 88 5.46 -7.54 -5.26
N SER A 89 6.35 -6.67 -5.72
CA SER A 89 7.70 -6.51 -5.16
C SER A 89 7.70 -5.99 -3.71
N LEU A 90 6.83 -5.05 -3.38
CA LEU A 90 6.73 -4.49 -2.03
C LEU A 90 6.25 -5.51 -1.01
N MET A 91 5.22 -6.29 -1.33
CA MET A 91 4.75 -7.32 -0.38
C MET A 91 5.76 -8.43 -0.14
N HIS A 92 6.49 -8.88 -1.17
CA HIS A 92 7.55 -9.87 -1.00
C HIS A 92 8.62 -9.40 -0.02
N ARG A 93 8.91 -8.10 0.00
CA ARG A 93 9.93 -7.50 0.87
C ARG A 93 9.44 -7.25 2.31
N PHE A 94 8.13 -7.35 2.54
CA PHE A 94 7.51 -7.23 3.88
C PHE A 94 7.29 -8.59 4.54
N ALA A 95 7.23 -9.67 3.76
CA ALA A 95 7.06 -11.05 4.24
C ALA A 95 8.39 -11.76 4.60
N SER A 96 9.54 -11.09 4.47
CA SER A 96 10.89 -11.59 4.79
C SER A 96 11.53 -10.77 5.92
#